data_AF-A0A967H337-F1
#
_entry.id   AF-A0A967H337-F1
#
_cell.length_a   1.000
_cell.length_b   1.000
_cell.length_c   1.000
_cell.angle_alpha   90.00
_cell.angle_beta   90.00
_cell.angle_gamma   90.00
#
_symmetry.space_group_name_H-M   'P 1'
#
loop_
_entity.id
_entity.type
_entity.pdbx_description
1 polymer ?
#
loop_
_entity_poly.entity_id
_entity_poly.type
_entity_poly.pdbx_seq_one_letter_code
_entity_poly.pdbx_strand_id
1 'polypeptide(L)' 'RLGEQFFMQSLLDGEIASNNGGWQWSAGTGADAAPYFRIQNPWTQTRRYDPEGAYIRQWVPELQEAPSRALFTAP' A
#
# COMPACT_ATOMS: atom_id res chain seq x y z
N ARG A 1 11.09 -8.81 -5.90
CA ARG A 1 12.35 -8.96 -5.14
C ARG A 1 12.95 -7.61 -4.71
N LEU A 2 13.01 -6.57 -5.54
CA LEU A 2 13.52 -5.25 -5.09
C LEU A 2 12.75 -4.68 -3.88
N GLY A 3 11.42 -4.74 -3.90
CA GLY A 3 10.62 -4.28 -2.77
C GLY A 3 10.81 -5.12 -1.49
N GLU A 4 10.90 -6.44 -1.63
CA GLU A 4 11.22 -7.37 -0.52
C GLU A 4 12.54 -7.02 0.16
N GLN A 5 13.57 -6.74 -0.63
CA GLN A 5 14.87 -6.35 -0.12
C GLN A 5 14.81 -5.00 0.61
N PHE A 6 14.10 -4.01 0.04
CA PHE A 6 13.95 -2.70 0.67
C PHE A 6 13.24 -2.80 2.01
N PHE A 7 12.15 -3.57 2.08
CA PHE A 7 11.38 -3.77 3.31
C PHE A 7 12.22 -4.48 4.38
N MET A 8 12.96 -5.53 4.00
CA MET A 8 13.85 -6.25 4.92
C MET A 8 14.94 -5.35 5.53
N GLN A 9 15.40 -4.33 4.79
CA GLN A 9 16.43 -3.40 5.26
C GLN A 9 15.86 -2.24 6.09
N SER A 10 14.57 -1.95 5.96
CA SER A 10 13.95 -0.72 6.48
C SER A 10 12.98 -0.97 7.64
N LEU A 11 12.36 -2.15 7.69
CA LEU A 11 11.41 -2.50 8.74
C LEU A 11 12.14 -2.94 10.01
N LEU A 12 11.78 -2.33 11.14
CA LEU A 12 12.29 -2.70 12.47
C LEU A 12 11.93 -4.15 12.83
N ASP A 13 10.80 -4.63 12.33
CA ASP A 13 10.23 -5.97 12.50
C ASP A 13 10.49 -6.88 11.28
N GLY A 14 11.52 -6.59 10.50
CA GLY A 14 11.91 -7.39 9.34
C GLY A 14 12.17 -8.86 9.69
N GLU A 15 11.25 -9.73 9.29
CA GLU A 15 11.31 -11.18 9.47
C GLU A 15 11.15 -11.88 8.12
N ILE A 16 11.93 -12.94 7.89
CA ILE A 16 12.08 -13.58 6.57
C ILE A 16 10.77 -14.16 6.06
N ALA A 17 10.08 -14.97 6.88
CA ALA A 17 8.86 -15.65 6.44
C ALA A 17 7.73 -14.64 6.16
N SER A 18 7.56 -13.67 7.04
CA SER A 18 6.52 -12.63 6.96
C SER A 18 6.75 -11.70 5.76
N ASN A 19 7.99 -11.24 5.56
CA ASN A 19 8.33 -10.36 4.45
C ASN A 19 8.23 -11.11 3.10
N ASN A 20 8.85 -12.29 3.00
CA ASN A 20 8.81 -13.07 1.78
C ASN A 20 7.37 -13.48 1.42
N GLY A 21 6.59 -13.96 2.38
CA GLY A 21 5.19 -14.32 2.21
C GLY A 21 4.32 -13.13 1.78
N GLY A 22 4.48 -11.97 2.42
CA GLY A 22 3.75 -10.75 2.05
C GLY A 22 4.03 -10.25 0.63
N TRP A 23 5.30 -10.32 0.20
CA TRP A 23 5.69 -9.97 -1.18
C TRP A 23 5.16 -10.98 -2.20
N GLN A 24 5.18 -12.28 -1.87
CA GLN A 24 4.59 -13.30 -2.73
C GLN A 24 3.06 -13.17 -2.82
N TRP A 25 2.39 -12.83 -1.72
CA TRP A 25 0.95 -12.59 -1.69
C TRP A 25 0.57 -11.40 -2.57
N SER A 26 1.28 -10.28 -2.42
CA SER A 26 1.00 -9.05 -3.17
C SER A 26 1.29 -9.18 -4.67
N ALA A 27 2.30 -9.96 -5.04
CA ALA A 27 2.67 -10.22 -6.44
C ALA A 27 1.89 -11.38 -7.09
N GLY A 28 1.07 -12.10 -6.34
CA GLY A 28 0.32 -13.25 -6.84
C GLY A 28 1.17 -14.49 -7.16
N THR A 29 2.33 -14.64 -6.53
CA THR A 29 3.28 -15.74 -6.82
C THR A 29 3.39 -16.79 -5.72
N GLY A 30 2.73 -16.58 -4.57
CA GLY A 30 2.82 -17.47 -3.40
C GLY A 30 1.64 -18.40 -3.20
N ALA A 31 1.74 -19.23 -2.15
CA ALA A 31 0.63 -20.05 -1.69
C ALA A 31 -0.52 -19.15 -1.20
N ASP A 32 -1.72 -19.38 -1.74
CA ASP A 32 -2.93 -18.58 -1.44
C ASP A 32 -2.74 -17.06 -1.63
N ALA A 33 -1.88 -16.70 -2.59
CA ALA A 33 -1.62 -15.31 -2.93
C ALA A 33 -2.83 -14.64 -3.58
N ALA A 34 -2.83 -13.30 -3.59
CA ALA A 34 -3.81 -12.56 -4.37
C ALA A 34 -3.76 -13.02 -5.84
N PRO A 35 -4.90 -13.26 -6.50
CA PRO A 35 -4.90 -13.63 -7.92
C PRO A 35 -4.17 -12.57 -8.75
N TYR A 36 -3.39 -12.96 -9.76
CA TYR A 36 -2.56 -12.02 -10.54
C TYR A 36 -3.36 -10.88 -11.21
N PHE A 37 -4.65 -11.11 -11.50
CA PHE A 37 -5.56 -10.10 -12.07
C PHE A 37 -6.19 -9.17 -11.00
N ARG A 38 -5.93 -9.40 -9.71
CA ARG A 38 -6.40 -8.54 -8.62
C ARG A 38 -5.49 -7.33 -8.49
N ILE A 39 -5.80 -6.29 -9.25
CA ILE A 39 -5.14 -4.99 -9.15
C ILE A 39 -5.99 -4.08 -8.27
N GLN A 40 -5.46 -3.70 -7.11
CA GLN A 40 -6.16 -2.83 -6.18
C GLN A 40 -6.16 -1.39 -6.71
N ASN A 41 -7.35 -0.80 -6.87
CA ASN A 41 -7.47 0.59 -7.29
C ASN A 41 -7.17 1.50 -6.08
N PRO A 42 -6.08 2.30 -6.11
CA PRO A 42 -5.64 3.10 -4.97
C PRO A 42 -6.73 4.08 -4.51
N TRP A 43 -7.47 4.69 -5.43
CA TRP A 43 -8.55 5.64 -5.13
C TRP A 43 -9.69 5.00 -4.33
N THR A 44 -10.02 3.75 -4.65
CA THR A 44 -11.04 3.00 -3.90
C THR A 44 -10.52 2.53 -2.54
N GLN A 45 -9.24 2.19 -2.44
CA GLN A 45 -8.61 1.80 -1.17
C GLN A 45 -8.55 2.99 -0.22
N THR A 46 -8.12 4.15 -0.70
CA THR A 46 -8.08 5.37 0.13
C THR A 46 -9.46 5.73 0.63
N ARG A 47 -10.50 5.70 -0.21
CA ARG A 47 -11.88 5.97 0.22
C ARG A 47 -12.37 5.02 1.32
N ARG A 48 -11.90 3.76 1.30
CA ARG A 48 -12.32 2.72 2.25
C ARG A 48 -11.57 2.80 3.58
N TYR A 49 -10.27 3.09 3.55
CA TYR A 49 -9.39 2.96 4.71
C TYR A 49 -8.85 4.30 5.25
N ASP A 50 -8.91 5.37 4.47
CA ASP A 50 -8.58 6.74 4.87
C ASP A 50 -9.63 7.73 4.31
N PRO A 51 -10.91 7.61 4.72
CA PRO A 51 -12.02 8.38 4.13
C PRO A 51 -11.92 9.88 4.38
N GLU A 52 -11.17 10.30 5.40
CA GLU A 52 -10.92 11.71 5.67
C GLU A 52 -9.67 12.21 4.95
N GLY A 53 -8.73 11.33 4.55
CA GLY A 53 -7.44 11.69 3.98
C GLY A 53 -6.43 12.11 5.05
N ALA A 54 -6.65 11.72 6.31
CA ALA A 54 -5.85 12.17 7.44
C ALA A 54 -4.43 11.60 7.37
N TYR A 55 -4.31 10.32 7.00
CA TYR A 55 -3.01 9.66 6.86
C TYR A 55 -2.21 10.27 5.71
N ILE A 56 -2.85 10.51 4.56
CA ILE A 56 -2.16 11.14 3.41
C ILE A 56 -1.63 12.53 3.78
N ARG A 57 -2.44 13.38 4.42
CA ARG A 57 -2.00 14.74 4.80
C ARG A 57 -0.89 14.75 5.83
N GLN A 58 -0.85 13.76 6.71
CA GLN A 58 0.22 13.62 7.69
C GLN A 58 1.57 13.32 7.02
N TRP A 59 1.57 12.47 5.99
CA TRP A 59 2.80 11.96 5.38
C TRP A 59 3.19 12.60 4.04
N VAL A 60 2.26 13.34 3.42
CA VAL A 60 2.47 14.10 2.17
C VAL A 60 2.07 15.55 2.40
N PRO A 61 2.98 16.38 2.98
CA PRO A 61 2.66 17.76 3.37
C PRO A 61 2.15 18.62 2.21
N GLU A 62 2.57 18.33 0.98
CA GLU A 62 2.14 19.03 -0.24
C GLU A 62 0.63 18.88 -0.51
N LEU A 63 -0.02 17.89 0.11
CA LEU A 63 -1.45 17.61 -0.01
C LEU A 63 -2.26 18.03 1.23
N GLN A 64 -1.65 18.73 2.20
CA GLN A 64 -2.30 19.07 3.46
C GLN A 64 -3.60 19.87 3.28
N GLU A 65 -3.65 20.79 2.33
CA GLU A 65 -4.85 21.60 2.04
C GLU A 65 -5.77 20.98 0.98
N ALA A 66 -5.41 19.82 0.44
CA ALA A 66 -6.20 19.17 -0.60
C ALA A 66 -7.58 18.76 -0.05
N PRO A 67 -8.68 19.06 -0.76
CA PRO A 67 -10.01 18.59 -0.35
C PRO A 67 -10.06 17.07 -0.42
N SER A 68 -10.70 16.41 0.56
CA SER A 68 -10.70 14.95 0.65
C SER A 68 -11.21 14.26 -0.62
N ARG A 69 -12.18 14.85 -1.32
CA ARG A 69 -12.65 14.35 -2.63
C ARG A 69 -11.53 14.21 -3.66
N ALA A 70 -10.57 15.14 -3.69
CA ALA A 70 -9.43 15.08 -4.62
C ALA A 70 -8.44 13.96 -4.27
N LEU A 71 -8.42 13.47 -3.03
CA LEU A 71 -7.52 12.40 -2.59
C LEU A 71 -8.02 10.98 -2.95
N PHE A 72 -9.32 10.82 -3.26
CA PHE A 72 -9.94 9.51 -3.53
C PHE A 72 -10.57 9.40 -4.92
N THR A 73 -10.22 10.33 -5.81
CA THR A 73 -10.67 10.38 -7.20
C THR A 73 -9.45 10.42 -8.10
N ALA A 74 -9.49 9.68 -9.19
CA ALA A 74 -8.43 9.77 -10.20
C ALA A 74 -8.33 11.22 -10.74
N PRO A 75 -7.10 11.70 -11.00
CA PRO A 75 -6.88 12.99 -11.65
C PRO A 75 -7.49 13.06 -13.05
#